data_AF-A0A9Q0XL30-F1
#
_entry.id   AF-A0A9Q0XL30-F1
#
_cell.length_a   1.000
_cell.length_b   1.000
_cell.length_c   1.000
_cell.angle_alpha   90.00
_cell.angle_beta   90.00
_cell.angle_gamma   90.00
#
_symmetry.space_group_name_H-M   'P 1'
#
loop_
_entity.id
_entity.type
_entity.pdbx_description
1 polymer ?
#
loop_
_entity_poly.entity_id
_entity_poly.type
_entity_poly.pdbx_seq_one_letter_code
_entity_poly.pdbx_strand_id
1 'polypeptide(L)'
;MKLAGVEISCLDWDADCFTFPPSLYTLSNLQGHHQEVWCLALSPNGDYLVSSSHDKSLRLWERTREPLILEEEREMQREMEYEESIAKEDQPVVAGETQGEAGLAGRKTIETVKAAERLMEAIELYREETAKLEEHKAICKAAGKEVPLPVNPILQAYGNISPSAYVLEVLKKVKLSELEESLLVLPFSYVPDLLILFNRFLQLGSDVELLCRALLFLLRIHFGQITSNQLLVKMMENLKKTTISQVSQVRDALGFNLAGLQFLKREIEAKEEVTFFADATEQFEEKKRKRKKKQKMVLTMV
;
A
#
# COMPACT_ATOMS: atom_id res chain seq x y z
N MET A 1 -1.76 -8.36 -50.11
CA MET A 1 -1.56 -7.24 -49.17
C MET A 1 -1.41 -7.86 -47.80
N LYS A 2 -0.19 -7.90 -47.25
CA LYS A 2 0.13 -8.51 -45.94
C LYS A 2 -0.20 -7.50 -44.85
N LEU A 3 -1.16 -7.84 -43.99
CA LEU A 3 -1.46 -7.24 -42.68
C LEU A 3 -1.73 -8.46 -41.79
N ALA A 4 -1.25 -8.63 -40.57
CA ALA A 4 -0.47 -7.80 -39.67
C ALA A 4 0.33 -8.75 -38.76
N GLY A 5 1.22 -8.19 -37.95
CA GLY A 5 2.00 -8.91 -36.96
C GLY A 5 1.15 -9.69 -35.96
N VAL A 6 1.81 -10.68 -35.37
CA VAL A 6 1.28 -11.69 -34.46
C VAL A 6 0.74 -11.06 -33.18
N GLU A 7 -0.55 -10.74 -33.18
CA GLU A 7 -1.41 -10.82 -32.00
C GLU A 7 -2.51 -11.82 -32.32
N ILE A 8 -2.68 -12.82 -31.44
CA ILE A 8 -3.56 -13.96 -31.68
C ILE A 8 -4.97 -13.58 -31.25
N SER A 9 -5.55 -12.61 -31.95
CA SER A 9 -6.85 -12.04 -31.66
C SER A 9 -7.62 -11.74 -32.94
N CYS A 10 -8.92 -12.05 -32.95
CA CYS A 10 -9.82 -11.51 -33.98
C CYS A 10 -10.32 -10.15 -33.50
N LEU A 11 -10.17 -9.14 -34.35
CA LEU A 11 -10.57 -7.76 -34.07
C LEU A 11 -11.82 -7.43 -34.88
N ASP A 12 -12.87 -6.96 -34.22
CA ASP A 12 -14.05 -6.39 -34.88
C ASP A 12 -13.82 -4.90 -35.15
N TRP A 13 -14.27 -4.40 -36.31
CA TRP A 13 -13.98 -3.05 -36.80
C TRP A 13 -15.27 -2.35 -37.22
N ASP A 14 -15.48 -1.12 -36.75
CA ASP A 14 -16.52 -0.24 -37.31
C ASP A 14 -15.96 0.53 -38.52
N ALA A 15 -16.64 0.43 -39.66
CA ALA A 15 -16.28 1.16 -40.87
C ALA A 15 -16.94 2.55 -40.96
N ASP A 16 -17.88 2.88 -40.08
CA ASP A 16 -18.62 4.16 -40.14
C ASP A 16 -17.89 5.32 -39.43
N CYS A 17 -16.81 5.04 -38.69
CA CYS A 17 -16.01 6.03 -37.96
C CYS A 17 -14.79 6.59 -38.73
N PHE A 18 -14.90 6.85 -40.03
CA PHE A 18 -13.87 7.61 -40.76
C PHE A 18 -13.97 9.13 -40.52
N THR A 19 -13.74 9.59 -39.29
CA THR A 19 -13.50 11.02 -39.00
C THR A 19 -12.01 11.28 -38.90
N PHE A 20 -11.52 12.35 -39.54
CA PHE A 20 -10.13 12.76 -39.49
C PHE A 20 -9.76 13.24 -38.07
N PRO A 21 -8.64 12.78 -37.47
CA PRO A 21 -7.63 11.86 -37.99
C PRO A 21 -8.05 10.38 -37.93
N PRO A 22 -7.63 9.52 -38.89
CA PRO A 22 -8.02 8.12 -38.94
C PRO A 22 -7.43 7.37 -37.75
N SER A 23 -8.27 7.12 -36.76
CA SER A 23 -8.00 6.13 -35.75
C SER A 23 -8.78 4.88 -36.14
N LEU A 24 -8.06 3.86 -36.61
CA LEU A 24 -8.61 2.52 -36.75
C LEU A 24 -8.94 2.03 -35.33
N TYR A 25 -10.21 2.01 -34.94
CA TYR A 25 -10.62 1.53 -33.62
C TYR A 25 -11.03 0.06 -33.69
N THR A 26 -10.37 -0.77 -32.88
CA THR A 26 -10.76 -2.16 -32.63
C THR A 26 -11.91 -2.17 -31.62
N LEU A 27 -13.10 -2.60 -32.02
CA LEU A 27 -14.30 -2.60 -31.17
C LEU A 27 -14.28 -3.72 -30.13
N SER A 28 -13.68 -4.85 -30.46
CA SER A 28 -13.58 -5.97 -29.54
C SER A 28 -12.41 -6.87 -29.89
N ASN A 29 -11.73 -7.37 -28.86
CA ASN A 29 -10.63 -8.31 -29.00
C ASN A 29 -11.12 -9.71 -28.60
N LEU A 30 -11.45 -10.54 -29.59
CA LEU A 30 -11.94 -11.90 -29.38
C LEU A 30 -10.77 -12.82 -29.07
N GLN A 31 -10.37 -12.86 -27.79
CA GLN A 31 -9.31 -13.75 -27.30
C GLN A 31 -9.85 -15.16 -27.07
N GLY A 32 -9.20 -16.16 -27.68
CA GLY A 32 -9.61 -17.55 -27.49
C GLY A 32 -8.85 -18.56 -28.33
N HIS A 33 -8.30 -18.14 -29.47
CA HIS A 33 -7.41 -18.99 -30.24
C HIS A 33 -5.99 -18.95 -29.67
N HIS A 34 -5.34 -20.11 -29.64
CA HIS A 34 -3.98 -20.24 -29.11
C HIS A 34 -2.92 -20.19 -30.22
N GLN A 35 -3.35 -20.19 -31.48
CA GLN A 35 -2.51 -20.13 -32.67
C GLN A 35 -3.17 -19.26 -33.75
N GLU A 36 -2.42 -18.95 -34.80
CA GLU A 36 -2.84 -18.11 -35.91
C GLU A 36 -4.20 -18.52 -36.51
N VAL A 37 -5.06 -17.53 -36.74
CA VAL A 37 -6.37 -17.70 -37.36
C VAL A 37 -6.22 -17.62 -38.87
N TRP A 38 -6.64 -18.66 -39.58
CA TRP A 38 -6.48 -18.76 -41.04
C TRP A 38 -7.70 -18.31 -41.81
N CYS A 39 -8.89 -18.54 -41.26
CA CYS A 39 -10.15 -18.20 -41.92
C CYS A 39 -11.18 -17.67 -40.93
N LEU A 40 -12.01 -16.76 -41.42
CA LEU A 40 -13.15 -16.17 -40.73
C LEU A 40 -14.34 -16.18 -41.68
N ALA A 41 -15.52 -16.54 -41.19
CA ALA A 41 -16.76 -16.55 -41.95
C ALA A 41 -17.91 -15.98 -41.12
N LEU A 42 -18.67 -15.05 -41.70
CA LEU A 42 -19.83 -14.44 -41.08
C LEU A 42 -21.12 -15.14 -41.53
N SER A 43 -22.07 -15.26 -40.61
CA SER A 43 -23.43 -15.67 -40.94
C SER A 43 -24.11 -14.59 -41.81
N PRO A 44 -24.91 -14.96 -42.82
CA PRO A 44 -25.67 -14.01 -43.63
C PRO A 44 -26.58 -13.07 -42.82
N ASN A 45 -27.00 -13.51 -41.63
CA ASN A 45 -27.83 -12.71 -40.72
C ASN A 45 -27.02 -11.79 -39.79
N GLY A 46 -25.68 -11.92 -39.76
CA GLY A 46 -24.80 -11.12 -38.90
C GLY A 46 -24.82 -11.48 -37.41
N ASP A 47 -25.56 -12.53 -37.02
CA ASP A 47 -25.69 -12.92 -35.61
C ASP A 47 -24.54 -13.82 -35.13
N TYR A 48 -23.82 -14.46 -36.06
CA TYR A 48 -22.74 -15.39 -35.76
C TYR A 48 -21.50 -15.14 -36.61
N LEU A 49 -20.33 -15.28 -35.99
CA LEU A 49 -19.02 -15.31 -36.64
C LEU A 49 -18.34 -16.65 -36.33
N VAL A 50 -17.77 -17.29 -37.34
CA VAL A 50 -16.97 -18.52 -37.18
C VAL A 50 -15.50 -18.20 -37.48
N SER A 51 -14.62 -18.58 -36.58
CA SER A 51 -13.16 -18.49 -36.75
C SER A 51 -12.53 -19.88 -36.77
N SER A 52 -11.59 -20.09 -37.70
CA SER A 52 -10.79 -21.32 -37.80
C SER A 52 -9.31 -21.03 -37.57
N SER A 53 -8.71 -21.70 -36.60
CA SER A 53 -7.31 -21.52 -36.24
C SER A 53 -6.46 -22.75 -36.52
N HIS A 54 -5.16 -22.53 -36.62
CA HIS A 54 -4.14 -23.57 -36.69
C HIS A 54 -4.12 -24.47 -35.43
N ASP A 55 -4.72 -24.02 -34.32
CA ASP A 55 -4.92 -24.79 -33.09
C ASP A 55 -5.88 -26.00 -33.27
N LYS A 56 -6.35 -26.23 -34.51
CA LYS A 56 -7.31 -27.28 -34.90
C LYS A 56 -8.69 -27.11 -34.27
N SER A 57 -9.00 -25.91 -33.80
CA SER A 57 -10.31 -25.56 -33.29
C SER A 57 -11.05 -24.62 -34.25
N LEU A 58 -12.37 -24.79 -34.25
CA LEU A 58 -13.33 -23.85 -34.81
C LEU A 58 -14.08 -23.24 -33.65
N ARG A 59 -14.16 -21.92 -33.59
CA ARG A 59 -14.94 -21.20 -32.58
C ARG A 59 -16.09 -20.46 -33.22
N LEU A 60 -17.24 -20.52 -32.57
CA LEU A 60 -18.44 -19.76 -32.92
C LEU A 60 -18.56 -18.61 -31.93
N TRP A 61 -18.66 -17.40 -32.45
CA TRP A 61 -18.88 -16.17 -31.70
C TRP A 61 -20.30 -15.70 -31.98
N GLU A 62 -21.07 -15.46 -30.93
CA GLU A 62 -22.43 -14.95 -30.99
C GLU A 62 -22.42 -13.46 -30.69
N ARG A 63 -23.17 -12.67 -31.47
CA ARG A 63 -23.30 -11.24 -31.26
C ARG A 63 -24.28 -10.96 -30.11
N THR A 64 -23.76 -10.59 -28.94
CA THR A 64 -24.57 -10.05 -27.85
C THR A 64 -25.12 -8.67 -28.21
N ARG A 65 -26.38 -8.39 -27.83
CA ARG A 65 -27.05 -7.09 -28.06
C ARG A 65 -26.78 -6.09 -26.94
N GLU A 66 -25.78 -6.34 -26.11
CA GLU A 66 -25.42 -5.43 -25.04
C GLU A 66 -24.79 -4.18 -25.66
N PRO A 67 -25.28 -2.97 -25.34
CA PRO A 67 -24.69 -1.75 -25.87
C PRO A 67 -23.28 -1.58 -25.28
N LEU A 68 -22.26 -1.70 -26.13
CA LEU A 68 -20.89 -1.34 -25.77
C LEU A 68 -20.83 0.19 -25.63
N ILE A 69 -20.54 0.67 -24.42
CA ILE A 69 -20.29 2.09 -24.15
C ILE A 69 -18.81 2.33 -24.45
N LEU A 70 -18.52 2.83 -25.65
CA LEU A 70 -17.16 3.09 -26.15
C LEU A 70 -16.30 3.95 -25.19
N GLU A 71 -16.92 4.80 -24.36
CA GLU A 71 -16.22 5.61 -23.36
C GLU A 71 -15.64 4.79 -22.21
N GLU A 72 -16.36 3.78 -21.72
CA GLU A 72 -15.90 2.92 -20.62
C GLU A 72 -14.73 2.01 -21.05
N GLU A 73 -14.78 1.44 -22.26
CA GLU A 73 -13.65 0.66 -22.80
C GLU A 73 -12.40 1.52 -23.04
N ARG A 74 -12.56 2.78 -23.45
CA ARG A 74 -11.45 3.74 -23.60
C ARG A 74 -10.79 4.08 -22.26
N GLU A 75 -11.56 4.18 -21.19
CA GLU A 75 -11.02 4.39 -19.85
C GLU A 75 -10.28 3.13 -19.40
N MET A 76 -10.88 1.95 -19.58
CA MET A 76 -10.28 0.67 -19.21
C MET A 76 -8.97 0.38 -19.96
N GLN A 77 -8.90 0.65 -21.27
CA GLN A 77 -7.66 0.48 -22.04
C GLN A 77 -6.56 1.45 -21.60
N ARG A 78 -6.91 2.73 -21.37
CA ARG A 78 -5.95 3.71 -20.85
C ARG A 78 -5.46 3.34 -19.46
N GLU A 79 -6.33 2.82 -18.60
CA GLU A 79 -5.95 2.31 -17.29
C GLU A 79 -5.01 1.11 -17.42
N MET A 80 -5.28 0.15 -18.30
CA MET A 80 -4.39 -1.00 -18.52
C MET A 80 -3.02 -0.59 -19.09
N GLU A 81 -2.98 0.30 -20.07
CA GLU A 81 -1.73 0.85 -20.63
C GLU A 81 -0.95 1.64 -19.57
N TYR A 82 -1.65 2.42 -18.74
CA TYR A 82 -1.04 3.15 -17.62
C TYR A 82 -0.49 2.19 -16.57
N GLU A 83 -1.24 1.15 -16.18
CA GLU A 83 -0.79 0.10 -15.26
C GLU A 83 0.45 -0.63 -15.81
N GLU A 84 0.46 -0.96 -17.10
CA GLU A 84 1.60 -1.59 -17.77
C GLU A 84 2.81 -0.66 -17.85
N SER A 85 2.60 0.65 -18.07
CA SER A 85 3.66 1.65 -18.11
C SER A 85 4.32 1.85 -16.74
N ILE A 86 3.53 1.90 -15.66
CA ILE A 86 4.04 1.97 -14.28
C ILE A 86 4.85 0.72 -13.95
N ALA A 87 4.38 -0.46 -14.37
CA ALA A 87 5.11 -1.71 -14.13
C ALA A 87 6.46 -1.77 -14.87
N LYS A 88 6.60 -1.03 -15.98
CA LYS A 88 7.77 -1.03 -16.87
C LYS A 88 8.73 0.15 -16.67
N GLU A 89 8.44 1.12 -15.79
CA GLU A 89 9.39 2.21 -15.50
C GLU A 89 10.67 1.69 -14.80
N ASP A 90 11.61 1.19 -15.59
CA ASP A 90 13.05 1.32 -15.33
C ASP A 90 13.42 2.80 -15.48
N GLN A 91 13.90 3.42 -14.40
CA GLN A 91 14.28 4.84 -14.37
C GLN A 91 15.30 5.17 -15.49
N PRO A 92 15.19 6.33 -16.17
CA PRO A 92 16.27 6.80 -17.03
C PRO A 92 17.47 7.15 -16.16
N VAL A 93 18.56 6.39 -16.32
CA VAL A 93 19.85 6.71 -15.72
C VAL A 93 20.34 8.02 -16.33
N VAL A 94 20.28 9.11 -15.56
CA VAL A 94 20.97 10.34 -15.90
C VAL A 94 22.46 10.05 -15.84
N ALA A 95 23.17 10.23 -16.96
CA ALA A 95 24.59 10.02 -17.04
C ALA A 95 25.33 11.03 -16.14
N GLY A 96 25.81 10.59 -14.97
CA GLY A 96 26.71 11.38 -14.13
C GLY A 96 26.62 11.19 -12.61
N GLU A 97 25.63 10.48 -12.07
CA GLU A 97 25.56 10.27 -10.60
C GLU A 97 26.36 9.03 -10.17
N THR A 98 27.51 9.27 -9.54
CA THR A 98 28.21 8.24 -8.75
C THR A 98 27.32 7.80 -7.60
N GLN A 99 27.05 6.49 -7.55
CA GLN A 99 26.30 5.82 -6.48
C GLN A 99 26.93 6.10 -5.12
N GLY A 100 26.40 7.12 -4.44
CA GLY A 100 26.57 7.33 -3.00
C GLY A 100 25.57 6.45 -2.25
N GLU A 101 26.01 5.88 -1.15
CA GLU A 101 25.32 4.93 -0.28
C GLU A 101 23.95 5.44 0.23
N ALA A 102 22.90 5.29 -0.58
CA ALA A 102 21.51 5.32 -0.15
C ALA A 102 20.63 4.67 -1.23
N GLY A 103 20.79 3.36 -1.43
CA GLY A 103 19.87 2.57 -2.24
C GLY A 103 18.50 2.45 -1.57
N LEU A 104 17.65 3.47 -1.71
CA LEU A 104 16.22 3.42 -1.39
C LEU A 104 15.44 4.08 -2.53
N ALA A 105 15.63 3.57 -3.75
CA ALA A 105 14.65 3.71 -4.82
C ALA A 105 13.99 2.33 -4.99
N GLY A 106 13.15 1.96 -4.03
CA GLY A 106 12.28 0.80 -4.14
C GLY A 106 11.39 0.96 -5.36
N ARG A 107 11.28 -0.08 -6.18
CA ARG A 107 10.39 -0.10 -7.34
C ARG A 107 9.00 0.29 -6.87
N LYS A 108 8.43 1.38 -7.39
CA LYS A 108 7.04 1.74 -7.11
C LYS A 108 6.16 0.65 -7.71
N THR A 109 5.79 -0.34 -6.90
CA THR A 109 4.87 -1.38 -7.35
C THR A 109 3.47 -0.79 -7.44
N ILE A 110 2.65 -1.28 -8.36
CA ILE A 110 1.24 -0.86 -8.51
C ILE A 110 0.49 -0.98 -7.18
N GLU A 111 0.81 -1.99 -6.37
CA GLU A 111 0.23 -2.18 -5.04
C GLU A 111 0.56 -0.99 -4.09
N THR A 112 1.79 -0.47 -4.13
CA THR A 112 2.20 0.69 -3.30
C THR A 112 1.52 1.99 -3.72
N VAL A 113 1.29 2.19 -5.02
CA VAL A 113 0.54 3.35 -5.53
C VAL A 113 -0.93 3.25 -5.10
N LYS A 114 -1.57 2.09 -5.30
CA LYS A 114 -2.95 1.83 -4.85
C LYS A 114 -3.11 1.98 -3.33
N ALA A 115 -2.09 1.59 -2.54
CA ALA A 115 -2.09 1.80 -1.09
C ALA A 115 -1.96 3.28 -0.72
N ALA A 116 -1.11 4.03 -1.41
CA ALA A 116 -0.96 5.47 -1.21
C ALA A 116 -2.24 6.24 -1.58
N GLU A 117 -2.90 5.89 -2.68
CA GLU A 117 -4.18 6.48 -3.10
C GLU A 117 -5.26 6.29 -2.05
N ARG A 118 -5.43 5.07 -1.54
CA ARG A 118 -6.37 4.78 -0.44
C ARG A 118 -6.05 5.60 0.82
N LEU A 119 -4.77 5.82 1.12
CA LEU A 119 -4.37 6.68 2.23
C LEU A 119 -4.71 8.15 1.97
N MET A 120 -4.50 8.65 0.76
CA MET A 120 -4.87 10.02 0.37
C MET A 120 -6.39 10.23 0.49
N GLU A 121 -7.19 9.34 -0.07
CA GLU A 121 -8.66 9.36 0.04
C GLU A 121 -9.12 9.38 1.50
N ALA A 122 -8.49 8.56 2.36
CA ALA A 122 -8.83 8.52 3.78
C ALA A 122 -8.51 9.84 4.51
N ILE A 123 -7.40 10.49 4.16
CA ILE A 123 -7.01 11.78 4.73
C ILE A 123 -7.91 12.90 4.22
N GLU A 124 -8.32 12.87 2.95
CA GLU A 124 -9.27 13.83 2.39
C GLU A 124 -10.65 13.71 3.05
N LEU A 125 -11.16 12.49 3.19
CA LEU A 125 -12.37 12.22 3.95
C LEU A 125 -12.25 12.75 5.38
N TYR A 126 -11.09 12.56 6.04
CA TYR A 126 -10.84 13.11 7.36
C TYR A 126 -10.91 14.64 7.35
N ARG A 127 -10.27 15.31 6.38
CA ARG A 127 -10.27 16.77 6.26
C ARG A 127 -11.70 17.30 6.08
N GLU A 128 -12.45 16.75 5.15
CA GLU A 128 -13.85 17.14 4.90
C GLU A 128 -14.72 16.96 6.14
N GLU A 129 -14.61 15.82 6.82
CA GLU A 129 -15.42 15.55 8.01
C GLU A 129 -15.04 16.42 9.19
N THR A 130 -13.75 16.72 9.37
CA THR A 130 -13.33 17.67 10.41
C THR A 130 -13.86 19.08 10.14
N ALA A 131 -13.85 19.53 8.89
CA ALA A 131 -14.40 20.83 8.51
C ALA A 131 -15.92 20.89 8.76
N LYS A 132 -16.69 19.90 8.30
CA LYS A 132 -18.14 19.81 8.57
C LYS A 132 -18.44 19.75 10.06
N LEU A 133 -17.65 19.02 10.84
CA LEU A 133 -17.79 18.93 12.29
C LEU A 133 -17.53 20.29 12.97
N GLU A 134 -16.55 21.06 12.49
CA GLU A 134 -16.26 22.39 13.02
C GLU A 134 -17.36 23.40 12.69
N GLU A 135 -17.85 23.41 11.45
CA GLU A 135 -19.00 24.21 11.02
C GLU A 135 -20.24 23.90 11.85
N HIS A 136 -20.54 22.61 12.02
CA HIS A 136 -21.66 22.16 12.84
C HIS A 136 -21.52 22.58 14.31
N LYS A 137 -20.33 22.47 14.89
CA LYS A 137 -20.05 22.95 16.25
C LYS A 137 -20.24 24.46 16.36
N ALA A 138 -19.85 25.23 15.35
CA ALA A 138 -20.07 26.67 15.32
C ALA A 138 -21.57 27.02 15.26
N ILE A 139 -22.33 26.32 14.42
CA ILE A 139 -23.79 26.48 14.31
C ILE A 139 -24.49 26.10 15.61
N CYS A 140 -24.12 24.98 16.24
CA CYS A 140 -24.71 24.55 17.52
C CYS A 140 -24.40 25.55 18.65
N LYS A 141 -23.19 26.12 18.67
CA LYS A 141 -22.84 27.19 19.62
C LYS A 141 -23.67 28.46 19.38
N ALA A 142 -23.96 28.80 18.13
CA ALA A 142 -24.77 29.96 17.78
C ALA A 142 -26.26 29.75 18.05
N ALA A 143 -26.78 28.54 17.85
CA ALA A 143 -28.20 28.21 17.95
C ALA A 143 -28.63 27.68 19.33
N GLY A 144 -27.69 27.27 20.19
CA GLY A 144 -27.98 26.71 21.53
C GLY A 144 -28.77 25.40 21.51
N LYS A 145 -28.84 24.70 20.38
CA LYS A 145 -29.52 23.41 20.18
C LYS A 145 -28.64 22.45 19.39
N GLU A 146 -28.67 21.17 19.72
CA GLU A 146 -27.99 20.11 18.96
C GLU A 146 -28.78 19.79 17.69
N VAL A 147 -28.18 20.04 16.53
CA VAL A 147 -28.73 19.64 15.22
C VAL A 147 -28.13 18.27 14.83
N PRO A 148 -28.85 17.36 14.18
CA PRO A 148 -28.27 16.11 13.71
C PRO A 148 -27.21 16.37 12.62
N LEU A 149 -26.03 15.78 12.75
CA LEU A 149 -25.00 15.78 11.71
C LEU A 149 -25.36 14.78 10.61
N PRO A 150 -25.32 15.16 9.32
CA PRO A 150 -25.36 14.17 8.25
C PRO A 150 -24.08 13.33 8.33
N VAL A 151 -24.25 12.02 8.54
CA VAL A 151 -23.14 11.07 8.64
C VAL A 151 -22.73 10.64 7.24
N ASN A 152 -21.44 10.64 6.93
CA ASN A 152 -20.95 10.12 5.65
C ASN A 152 -21.30 8.63 5.48
N PRO A 153 -21.80 8.21 4.29
CA PRO A 153 -22.12 6.82 4.00
C PRO A 153 -20.94 5.85 4.21
N ILE A 154 -19.73 6.29 3.90
CA ILE A 154 -18.50 5.51 4.07
C ILE A 154 -18.25 5.23 5.57
N LEU A 155 -18.33 6.24 6.42
CA LEU A 155 -18.13 6.07 7.87
C LEU A 155 -19.24 5.24 8.51
N GLN A 156 -20.47 5.37 7.99
CA GLN A 156 -21.59 4.55 8.42
C GLN A 156 -21.39 3.07 8.06
N ALA A 157 -20.88 2.77 6.86
CA ALA A 157 -20.59 1.40 6.43
C ALA A 157 -19.55 0.71 7.34
N TYR A 158 -18.62 1.48 7.90
CA TYR A 158 -17.63 1.00 8.86
C TYR A 158 -18.14 0.93 10.31
N GLY A 159 -19.41 1.27 10.57
CA GLY A 159 -20.02 1.16 11.91
C GLY A 159 -19.95 2.45 12.74
N ASN A 160 -20.07 3.62 12.11
CA ASN A 160 -20.00 4.95 12.75
C ASN A 160 -18.66 5.20 13.47
N ILE A 161 -17.58 4.75 12.86
CA ILE A 161 -16.21 4.98 13.37
C ILE A 161 -15.85 6.46 13.21
N SER A 162 -15.06 7.00 14.15
CA SER A 162 -14.56 8.37 14.05
C SER A 162 -13.68 8.56 12.81
N PRO A 163 -13.68 9.73 12.14
CA PRO A 163 -12.87 9.96 10.94
C PRO A 163 -11.38 9.68 11.15
N SER A 164 -10.85 10.02 12.32
CA SER A 164 -9.47 9.70 12.69
C SER A 164 -9.23 8.19 12.80
N ALA A 165 -10.15 7.44 13.40
CA ALA A 165 -10.00 5.99 13.51
C ALA A 165 -10.12 5.28 12.14
N TYR A 166 -10.89 5.84 11.19
CA TYR A 166 -10.92 5.33 9.82
C TYR A 166 -9.54 5.39 9.15
N VAL A 167 -8.83 6.52 9.26
CA VAL A 167 -7.45 6.64 8.73
C VAL A 167 -6.52 5.61 9.36
N LEU A 168 -6.66 5.34 10.66
CA LEU A 168 -5.87 4.32 11.34
C LEU A 168 -6.18 2.91 10.79
N GLU A 169 -7.44 2.58 10.55
CA GLU A 169 -7.83 1.29 9.96
C GLU A 169 -7.28 1.12 8.53
N VAL A 170 -7.28 2.18 7.73
CA VAL A 170 -6.64 2.15 6.40
C VAL A 170 -5.13 1.94 6.52
N LEU A 171 -4.47 2.61 7.47
CA LEU A 171 -3.03 2.44 7.72
C LEU A 171 -2.68 1.01 8.14
N LYS A 172 -3.53 0.35 8.94
CA LYS A 172 -3.34 -1.06 9.35
C LYS A 172 -3.51 -2.06 8.21
N LYS A 173 -4.32 -1.73 7.19
CA LYS A 173 -4.54 -2.59 6.02
C LYS A 173 -3.34 -2.61 5.08
N VAL A 174 -2.46 -1.61 5.15
CA VAL A 174 -1.23 -1.55 4.34
C VAL A 174 -0.21 -2.56 4.89
N LYS A 175 0.38 -3.38 4.01
CA LYS A 175 1.42 -4.33 4.42
C LYS A 175 2.65 -3.59 4.91
N LEU A 176 3.25 -4.06 6.01
CA LEU A 176 4.46 -3.45 6.60
C LEU A 176 5.66 -3.38 5.63
N SER A 177 5.75 -4.29 4.66
CA SER A 177 6.77 -4.28 3.60
C SER A 177 6.59 -3.13 2.61
N GLU A 178 5.33 -2.74 2.36
CA GLU A 178 4.94 -1.74 1.37
C GLU A 178 4.69 -0.36 2.00
N LEU A 179 4.61 -0.29 3.34
CA LEU A 179 4.26 0.93 4.07
C LEU A 179 5.22 2.09 3.76
N GLU A 180 6.53 1.83 3.75
CA GLU A 180 7.54 2.85 3.47
C GLU A 180 7.43 3.33 2.01
N GLU A 181 7.28 2.43 1.05
CA GLU A 181 7.12 2.79 -0.36
C GLU A 181 5.81 3.55 -0.63
N SER A 182 4.72 3.15 0.04
CA SER A 182 3.42 3.84 -0.05
C SER A 182 3.48 5.25 0.54
N LEU A 183 4.20 5.43 1.66
CA LEU A 183 4.41 6.74 2.27
C LEU A 183 5.33 7.66 1.45
N LEU A 184 6.22 7.09 0.63
CA LEU A 184 7.09 7.86 -0.27
C LEU A 184 6.30 8.49 -1.44
N VAL A 185 5.20 7.87 -1.86
CA VAL A 185 4.35 8.38 -2.95
C VAL A 185 3.52 9.60 -2.51
N LEU A 186 3.31 9.79 -1.20
CA LEU A 186 2.46 10.86 -0.66
C LEU A 186 3.05 12.26 -0.89
N PRO A 187 2.26 13.21 -1.41
CA PRO A 187 2.64 14.61 -1.45
C PRO A 187 2.78 15.24 -0.05
N PHE A 188 3.67 16.23 0.09
CA PHE A 188 3.92 16.90 1.38
C PHE A 188 2.67 17.56 1.99
N SER A 189 1.66 17.92 1.17
CA SER A 189 0.40 18.51 1.65
C SER A 189 -0.34 17.64 2.68
N TYR A 190 -0.17 16.32 2.63
CA TYR A 190 -0.84 15.37 3.53
C TYR A 190 -0.01 15.07 4.79
N VAL A 191 1.29 15.39 4.78
CA VAL A 191 2.22 15.06 5.89
C VAL A 191 1.86 15.80 7.18
N PRO A 192 1.54 17.11 7.21
CA PRO A 192 1.10 17.79 8.42
C PRO A 192 -0.13 17.14 9.07
N ASP A 193 -1.12 16.75 8.27
CA ASP A 193 -2.35 16.12 8.74
C ASP A 193 -2.04 14.75 9.38
N LEU A 194 -1.17 13.97 8.74
CA LEU A 194 -0.67 12.70 9.28
C LEU A 194 0.08 12.87 10.61
N LEU A 195 0.93 13.90 10.75
CA LEU A 195 1.64 14.16 11.99
C LEU A 195 0.67 14.49 13.15
N ILE A 196 -0.39 15.26 12.87
CA ILE A 196 -1.44 15.57 13.85
C ILE A 196 -2.17 14.29 14.26
N LEU A 197 -2.56 13.47 13.28
CA LEU A 197 -3.23 12.19 13.50
C LEU A 197 -2.35 11.22 14.30
N PHE A 198 -1.07 11.09 13.96
CA PHE A 198 -0.13 10.23 14.67
C PHE A 198 0.04 10.66 16.13
N ASN A 199 0.14 11.96 16.40
CA ASN A 199 0.18 12.44 17.78
C ASN A 199 -1.09 12.04 18.56
N ARG A 200 -2.26 12.13 17.93
CA ARG A 200 -3.53 11.69 18.54
C ARG A 200 -3.57 10.18 18.78
N PHE A 201 -3.15 9.37 17.82
CA PHE A 201 -3.15 7.90 17.96
C PHE A 201 -2.14 7.41 19.00
N LEU A 202 -0.97 8.04 19.08
CA LEU A 202 0.02 7.74 20.12
C LEU A 202 -0.52 8.07 21.52
N GLN A 203 -1.29 9.14 21.69
CA GLN A 203 -1.96 9.42 22.97
C GLN A 203 -3.00 8.37 23.35
N LEU A 204 -3.65 7.75 22.36
CA LEU A 204 -4.58 6.64 22.54
C LEU A 204 -3.88 5.29 22.77
N GLY A 205 -2.55 5.21 22.60
CA GLY A 205 -1.76 3.99 22.79
C GLY A 205 -2.03 2.89 21.74
N SER A 206 -2.66 3.22 20.61
CA SER A 206 -2.98 2.25 19.57
C SER A 206 -1.79 2.04 18.62
N ASP A 207 -1.43 0.79 18.34
CA ASP A 207 -0.43 0.37 17.32
C ASP A 207 0.87 1.21 17.31
N VAL A 208 1.48 1.36 18.49
CA VAL A 208 2.66 2.22 18.71
C VAL A 208 3.81 1.88 17.76
N GLU A 209 4.06 0.61 17.48
CA GLU A 209 5.14 0.17 16.58
C GLU A 209 4.92 0.66 15.14
N LEU A 210 3.73 0.43 14.59
CA LEU A 210 3.34 0.86 13.24
C LEU A 210 3.48 2.37 13.09
N LEU A 211 2.93 3.12 14.06
CA LEU A 211 2.98 4.57 14.07
C LEU A 211 4.40 5.09 14.19
N CYS A 212 5.24 4.48 15.04
CA CYS A 212 6.64 4.89 15.18
C CYS A 212 7.42 4.64 13.88
N ARG A 213 7.20 3.51 13.21
CA ARG A 213 7.85 3.20 11.93
C ARG A 213 7.43 4.19 10.84
N ALA A 214 6.13 4.42 10.68
CA ALA A 214 5.60 5.39 9.71
C ALA A 214 6.10 6.81 9.99
N LEU A 215 6.08 7.23 11.26
CA LEU A 215 6.55 8.54 11.71
C LEU A 215 8.05 8.74 11.40
N LEU A 216 8.91 7.81 11.82
CA LEU A 216 10.36 7.92 11.60
C LEU A 216 10.69 8.00 10.12
N PHE A 217 9.95 7.24 9.29
CA PHE A 217 10.10 7.27 7.85
C PHE A 217 9.68 8.63 7.25
N LEU A 218 8.50 9.15 7.59
CA LEU A 218 8.04 10.47 7.14
C LEU A 218 8.98 11.60 7.56
N LEU A 219 9.47 11.56 8.80
CA LEU A 219 10.44 12.53 9.31
C LEU A 219 11.77 12.45 8.55
N ARG A 220 12.21 11.25 8.16
CA ARG A 220 13.46 11.06 7.41
C ARG A 220 13.36 11.62 5.99
N ILE A 221 12.24 11.43 5.29
CA ILE A 221 12.05 11.92 3.92
C ILE A 221 11.83 13.44 3.89
N HIS A 222 10.91 13.94 4.70
CA HIS A 222 10.49 15.35 4.64
C HIS A 222 11.27 16.24 5.61
N PHE A 223 12.42 15.80 6.12
CA PHE A 223 13.21 16.53 7.11
C PHE A 223 13.44 17.99 6.74
N GLY A 224 13.83 18.26 5.48
CA GLY A 224 14.07 19.62 4.99
C GLY A 224 12.83 20.50 5.05
N GLN A 225 11.71 20.02 4.50
CA GLN A 225 10.43 20.76 4.45
C GLN A 225 9.83 20.98 5.84
N ILE A 226 9.96 19.99 6.74
CA ILE A 226 9.48 20.09 8.12
C ILE A 226 10.30 21.10 8.91
N THR A 227 11.63 21.11 8.75
CA THR A 227 12.52 22.04 9.45
C THR A 227 12.29 23.50 9.02
N SER A 228 11.89 23.74 7.77
CA SER A 228 11.54 25.08 7.28
C SER A 228 10.28 25.67 7.92
N ASN A 229 9.36 24.84 8.44
CA ASN A 229 8.08 25.30 8.99
C ASN A 229 8.09 25.32 10.52
N GLN A 230 8.15 26.53 11.11
CA GLN A 230 8.23 26.71 12.57
C GLN A 230 7.05 26.11 13.35
N LEU A 231 5.85 26.06 12.76
CA LEU A 231 4.67 25.48 13.42
C LEU A 231 4.82 23.96 13.58
N LEU A 232 5.37 23.29 12.58
CA LEU A 232 5.62 21.85 12.61
C LEU A 232 6.70 21.49 13.63
N VAL A 233 7.72 22.34 13.82
CA VAL A 233 8.76 22.12 14.84
C VAL A 233 8.17 22.06 16.25
N LYS A 234 7.22 22.95 16.59
CA LYS A 234 6.56 22.90 17.90
C LYS A 234 5.69 21.65 18.06
N MET A 235 5.04 21.20 16.99
CA MET A 235 4.27 19.95 16.99
C MET A 235 5.19 18.74 17.18
N MET A 236 6.36 18.71 16.52
CA MET A 236 7.35 17.65 16.66
C MET A 236 7.88 17.51 18.08
N GLU A 237 8.08 18.61 18.80
CA GLU A 237 8.50 18.59 20.20
C GLU A 237 7.48 17.82 21.08
N ASN A 238 6.18 18.08 20.87
CA ASN A 238 5.10 17.38 21.56
C ASN A 238 5.01 15.91 21.14
N LEU A 239 5.16 15.65 19.84
CA LEU A 239 5.10 14.32 19.27
C LEU A 239 6.26 13.46 19.79
N LYS A 240 7.48 14.01 19.86
CA LYS A 240 8.66 13.38 20.46
C LYS A 240 8.41 12.98 21.91
N LYS A 241 7.92 13.90 22.75
CA LYS A 241 7.62 13.62 24.16
C LYS A 241 6.60 12.48 24.31
N THR A 242 5.52 12.54 23.53
CA THR A 242 4.46 11.52 23.53
C THR A 242 5.00 10.16 23.08
N THR A 243 5.74 10.12 21.97
CA THR A 243 6.32 8.88 21.41
C THR A 243 7.26 8.22 22.40
N ILE A 244 8.22 8.97 22.96
CA ILE A 244 9.19 8.44 23.94
C ILE A 244 8.46 7.90 25.17
N SER A 245 7.45 8.62 25.67
CA SER A 245 6.68 8.18 26.83
C SER A 245 5.94 6.87 26.56
N GLN A 246 5.28 6.74 25.40
CA GLN A 246 4.53 5.54 25.04
C GLN A 246 5.44 4.34 24.81
N VAL A 247 6.55 4.53 24.10
CA VAL A 247 7.54 3.47 23.88
C VAL A 247 8.17 3.03 25.20
N SER A 248 8.44 3.95 26.14
CA SER A 248 8.91 3.59 27.48
C SER A 248 7.87 2.75 28.23
N GLN A 249 6.59 3.14 28.21
CA GLN A 249 5.52 2.38 28.87
C GLN A 249 5.42 0.94 28.33
N VAL A 250 5.45 0.76 27.01
CA VAL A 250 5.43 -0.57 26.39
C VAL A 250 6.67 -1.36 26.77
N ARG A 251 7.86 -0.75 26.72
CA ARG A 251 9.12 -1.39 27.12
C ARG A 251 9.09 -1.83 28.58
N ASP A 252 8.61 -0.98 29.47
CA ASP A 252 8.63 -1.23 30.91
C ASP A 252 7.62 -2.34 31.27
N ALA A 253 6.44 -2.37 30.62
CA ALA A 253 5.48 -3.45 30.76
C ALA A 253 6.04 -4.80 30.27
N LEU A 254 6.66 -4.82 29.08
CA LEU A 254 7.32 -6.02 28.56
C LEU A 254 8.48 -6.46 29.45
N GLY A 255 9.28 -5.52 29.95
CA GLY A 255 10.39 -5.79 30.87
C GLY A 255 9.93 -6.40 32.19
N PHE A 256 8.85 -5.87 32.77
CA PHE A 256 8.24 -6.43 33.98
C PHE A 256 7.70 -7.85 33.75
N ASN A 257 6.96 -8.05 32.66
CA ASN A 257 6.40 -9.36 32.32
C ASN A 257 7.50 -10.39 32.06
N LEU A 258 8.56 -10.02 31.34
CA LEU A 258 9.71 -10.89 31.09
C LEU A 258 10.44 -11.26 32.40
N ALA A 259 10.68 -10.28 33.28
CA ALA A 259 11.30 -10.53 34.57
C ALA A 259 10.44 -11.45 35.45
N GLY A 260 9.11 -11.25 35.44
CA GLY A 260 8.15 -12.11 36.14
C GLY A 260 8.16 -13.55 35.61
N LEU A 261 8.14 -13.73 34.29
CA LEU A 261 8.23 -15.05 33.66
C LEU A 261 9.57 -15.75 33.98
N GLN A 262 10.68 -15.02 33.96
CA GLN A 262 11.99 -15.56 34.34
C GLN A 262 12.03 -15.98 35.81
N PHE A 263 11.39 -15.21 36.70
CA PHE A 263 11.27 -15.57 38.10
C PHE A 263 10.46 -16.84 38.30
N LEU A 264 9.26 -16.91 37.69
CA LEU A 264 8.40 -18.10 37.76
C LEU A 264 9.08 -19.34 37.18
N LYS A 265 9.80 -19.19 36.07
CA LYS A 265 10.60 -20.27 35.48
C LYS A 265 11.62 -20.82 36.48
N ARG A 266 12.40 -19.93 37.12
CA ARG A 266 13.38 -20.33 38.15
C ARG A 266 12.73 -21.01 39.35
N GLU A 267 11.54 -20.57 39.76
CA GLU A 267 10.82 -21.18 40.88
C GLU A 267 10.31 -22.59 40.54
N ILE A 268 9.84 -22.81 39.31
CA ILE A 268 9.41 -24.13 38.81
C ILE A 268 10.61 -25.08 38.70
N GLU A 269 11.71 -24.63 38.08
CA GLU A 269 12.95 -25.42 37.96
C GLU A 269 13.51 -25.81 39.34
N ALA A 270 13.39 -24.93 40.34
CA ALA A 270 13.78 -25.22 41.71
C ALA A 270 12.86 -26.23 42.42
N LYS A 271 11.56 -26.24 42.09
CA LYS A 271 10.58 -27.18 42.67
C LYS A 271 10.61 -28.55 42.03
N GLU A 272 10.84 -28.63 40.71
CA GLU A 272 10.81 -29.87 39.96
C GLU A 272 12.19 -30.56 39.88
N GLU A 273 13.28 -29.90 40.32
CA GLU A 273 14.69 -30.34 40.16
C GLU A 273 15.10 -30.66 38.72
N VAL A 274 14.27 -30.30 37.73
CA VAL A 274 14.52 -30.51 36.30
C VAL A 274 14.87 -29.18 35.67
N THR A 275 16.08 -29.08 35.14
CA THR A 275 16.42 -28.01 34.20
C THR A 275 15.82 -28.36 32.84
N PHE A 276 14.97 -27.49 32.29
CA PHE A 276 14.39 -27.72 30.97
C PHE A 276 15.50 -27.85 29.92
N PHE A 277 15.45 -28.90 29.09
CA PHE A 277 16.50 -29.25 28.13
C PHE A 277 16.95 -28.09 27.22
N ALA A 278 16.05 -27.16 26.89
CA ALA A 278 16.34 -25.98 26.07
C ALA A 278 17.42 -25.07 26.69
N ASP A 279 17.36 -24.81 28.01
CA ASP A 279 18.31 -23.96 28.72
C ASP A 279 19.69 -24.63 28.87
N ALA A 280 19.71 -25.95 29.02
CA ALA A 280 20.95 -26.71 29.00
C ALA A 280 21.65 -26.62 27.63
N THR A 281 20.90 -26.69 26.53
CA THR A 281 21.44 -26.48 25.17
C THR A 281 21.95 -25.06 24.95
N GLU A 282 21.21 -24.01 25.34
CA GLU A 282 21.67 -22.62 25.20
C GLU A 282 22.96 -22.36 25.99
N GLN A 283 23.03 -22.81 27.25
CA GLN A 283 24.26 -22.68 28.04
C GLN A 283 25.43 -23.46 27.44
N PHE A 284 25.15 -24.61 26.81
CA PHE A 284 26.16 -25.40 26.13
C PHE A 284 26.65 -24.71 24.85
N GLU A 285 25.75 -24.13 24.05
CA GLU A 285 26.09 -23.35 22.86
C GLU A 285 26.87 -22.09 23.22
N GLU A 286 26.51 -21.41 24.31
CA GLU A 286 27.18 -20.22 24.79
C GLU A 286 28.61 -20.55 25.27
N LYS A 287 28.78 -21.66 26.01
CA LYS A 287 30.11 -22.19 26.38
C LYS A 287 30.94 -22.58 25.15
N LYS A 288 30.31 -23.18 24.13
CA LYS A 288 30.95 -23.55 22.85
C LYS A 288 31.39 -22.30 22.07
N ARG A 289 30.57 -21.25 22.02
CA ARG A 289 30.93 -19.95 21.43
C ARG A 289 32.09 -19.27 22.17
N LYS A 290 32.07 -19.28 23.51
CA LYS A 290 33.16 -18.75 24.35
C LYS A 290 34.48 -19.51 24.13
N ARG A 291 34.45 -20.85 24.02
CA ARG A 291 35.61 -21.68 23.64
C ARG A 291 36.16 -21.35 22.25
N LYS A 292 35.29 -21.24 21.23
CA LYS A 292 35.70 -20.86 19.87
C LYS A 292 36.34 -19.48 19.82
N LYS A 293 35.81 -18.48 20.55
CA LYS A 293 36.43 -17.14 20.67
C LYS A 293 37.82 -17.19 21.29
N LYS A 294 38.00 -17.97 22.38
CA LYS A 294 39.32 -18.16 23.00
C LYS A 294 40.32 -18.84 22.07
N GLN A 295 39.91 -19.92 21.39
CA GLN A 295 40.77 -20.61 20.42
C GLN A 295 41.18 -19.71 19.25
N LYS A 296 40.25 -18.91 18.72
CA LYS A 296 40.58 -17.92 17.69
C LYS A 296 41.62 -16.90 18.18
N MET A 297 41.43 -16.33 19.38
CA MET A 297 42.41 -15.38 19.94
C MET A 297 43.80 -15.99 20.13
N VAL A 298 43.90 -17.26 20.54
CA VAL A 298 45.18 -17.95 20.67
C VAL A 298 45.84 -18.17 19.30
N LEU A 299 45.04 -18.49 18.26
CA LEU A 299 45.54 -18.69 16.91
C LEU A 299 46.03 -17.38 16.24
N THR A 300 45.48 -16.22 16.63
CA THR A 300 45.91 -14.92 16.12
C THR A 300 47.14 -14.34 16.83
N MET A 301 47.60 -14.97 17.93
CA MET A 301 48.78 -14.53 18.70
C MET A 301 50.05 -15.35 18.40
N VAL A 302 49.98 -16.33 17.50
CA VAL A 302 51.10 -17.13 16.97
C VAL A 302 51.38 -16.69 15.55
#